data_AF-A0A7W8UAT5-F1
#
_entry.id   AF-A0A7W8UAT5-F1
#
_cell.length_a   1.000
_cell.length_b   1.000
_cell.length_c   1.000
_cell.angle_alpha   90.00
_cell.angle_beta   90.00
_cell.angle_gamma   90.00
#
_symmetry.space_group_name_H-M   'P 1'
#
loop_
_entity.id
_entity.type
_entity.pdbx_description
1 polymer ?
#
loop_
_entity_poly.entity_id
_entity_poly.type
_entity_poly.pdbx_seq_one_letter_code
_entity_poly.pdbx_strand_id
1 'polypeptide(L)'
;MAAVSSGIHNVYNGIEDVLLSAAKDVDDYVPTDGSVHQDILDQRSAEIAGTRPALLEIQLYDALCEIKRFRHLVRHKYGFDLKPDKVVTNLELLKSAFPAFIDAVIRLERAMRNGDDHDG
;
A
#
# COMPACT_ATOMS: atom_id res chain seq x y z
N MET A 1 5.98 -16.15 16.40
CA MET A 1 6.37 -15.58 15.09
C MET A 1 5.32 -15.81 14.01
N ALA A 2 4.82 -17.03 13.78
CA ALA A 2 3.83 -17.29 12.72
C ALA A 2 2.59 -16.35 12.76
N ALA A 3 1.94 -16.20 13.91
CA ALA A 3 0.78 -15.31 14.05
C ALA A 3 1.10 -13.84 13.72
N VAL A 4 2.28 -13.34 14.12
CA VAL A 4 2.72 -11.96 13.81
C VAL A 4 2.98 -11.80 12.31
N SER A 5 3.66 -12.77 11.69
CA SER A 5 3.91 -12.78 10.24
C SER A 5 2.61 -12.81 9.44
N SER A 6 1.63 -13.62 9.86
CA SER A 6 0.28 -13.62 9.27
C SER A 6 -0.44 -12.29 9.49
N GLY A 7 -0.29 -11.65 10.65
CA GLY A 7 -0.82 -10.31 10.91
C GLY A 7 -0.26 -9.27 9.93
N ILE A 8 1.06 -9.24 9.73
CA ILE A 8 1.70 -8.33 8.77
C ILE A 8 1.17 -8.56 7.35
N HIS A 9 1.07 -9.82 6.94
CA HIS A 9 0.50 -10.20 5.64
C HIS A 9 -0.93 -9.68 5.49
N ASN A 10 -1.79 -9.91 6.48
CA ASN A 10 -3.20 -9.51 6.43
C ASN A 10 -3.36 -7.99 6.37
N VAL A 11 -2.59 -7.23 7.16
CA VAL A 11 -2.65 -5.77 7.11
C VAL A 11 -2.21 -5.27 5.73
N TYR A 12 -1.14 -5.83 5.16
CA TYR A 12 -0.71 -5.44 3.82
C TYR A 12 -1.77 -5.77 2.75
N ASN A 13 -2.43 -6.93 2.80
CA ASN A 13 -3.55 -7.22 1.88
C ASN A 13 -4.64 -6.15 1.97
N GLY A 14 -5.01 -5.73 3.20
CA GLY A 14 -6.01 -4.67 3.38
C GLY A 14 -5.57 -3.32 2.81
N ILE A 15 -4.28 -2.98 2.91
CA ILE A 15 -3.72 -1.78 2.25
C ILE A 15 -3.86 -1.91 0.73
N GLU A 16 -3.50 -3.05 0.14
CA GLU A 16 -3.65 -3.30 -1.30
C GLU A 16 -5.11 -3.19 -1.74
N ASP A 17 -6.05 -3.78 -1.00
CA ASP A 17 -7.48 -3.72 -1.31
C ASP A 17 -8.00 -2.28 -1.34
N VAL A 18 -7.57 -1.43 -0.39
CA VAL A 18 -7.90 0.00 -0.39
C VAL A 18 -7.29 0.70 -1.60
N LEU A 19 -6.03 0.43 -1.92
CA LEU A 19 -5.38 1.03 -3.09
C LEU A 19 -6.06 0.64 -4.40
N LEU A 20 -6.45 -0.63 -4.55
CA LEU A 20 -7.18 -1.16 -5.71
C LEU A 20 -8.57 -0.56 -5.82
N SER A 21 -9.31 -0.46 -4.71
CA SER A 21 -10.64 0.16 -4.69
C SER A 21 -10.55 1.60 -5.18
N ALA A 22 -9.65 2.39 -4.59
CA ALA A 22 -9.52 3.78 -5.02
C ALA A 22 -8.96 3.89 -6.45
N ALA A 23 -8.33 2.85 -7.03
CA ALA A 23 -7.76 2.91 -8.38
C ALA A 23 -8.90 2.78 -9.38
N LYS A 24 -9.82 1.88 -9.08
CA LYS A 24 -11.10 1.78 -9.75
C LYS A 24 -11.88 3.09 -9.66
N ASP A 25 -12.01 3.66 -8.46
CA ASP A 25 -12.93 4.77 -8.23
C ASP A 25 -12.36 6.14 -8.65
N VAL A 26 -11.03 6.32 -8.61
CA VAL A 26 -10.38 7.62 -8.91
C VAL A 26 -9.67 7.60 -10.25
N ASP A 27 -9.03 6.49 -10.64
CA ASP A 27 -8.20 6.44 -11.85
C ASP A 27 -8.93 5.78 -13.04
N ASP A 28 -10.14 5.24 -12.80
CA ASP A 28 -10.91 4.41 -13.74
C ASP A 28 -10.08 3.26 -14.37
N TYR A 29 -9.03 2.84 -13.66
CA TYR A 29 -8.09 1.82 -14.12
C TYR A 29 -7.56 1.01 -12.94
N VAL A 30 -7.72 -0.31 -13.04
CA VAL A 30 -7.21 -1.28 -12.06
C VAL A 30 -6.23 -2.21 -12.77
N PRO A 31 -5.01 -2.41 -12.27
CA PRO A 31 -4.10 -3.43 -12.79
C PRO A 31 -4.75 -4.83 -12.69
N THR A 32 -4.50 -5.72 -13.66
CA THR A 32 -5.20 -7.02 -13.73
C THR A 32 -4.30 -8.24 -13.96
N ASP A 33 -2.99 -8.06 -14.10
CA ASP A 33 -2.06 -9.13 -14.47
C ASP A 33 -1.28 -9.74 -13.29
N GLY A 34 -0.19 -10.46 -13.58
CA GLY A 34 0.63 -11.12 -12.54
C GLY A 34 1.42 -10.15 -11.66
N SER A 35 1.55 -8.87 -12.06
CA SER A 35 2.31 -7.83 -11.36
C SER A 35 1.44 -6.85 -10.58
N VAL A 36 0.12 -7.10 -10.49
CA VAL A 36 -0.86 -6.26 -9.76
C VAL A 36 -0.35 -5.69 -8.44
N HIS A 37 0.30 -6.50 -7.61
CA HIS A 37 0.82 -6.08 -6.30
C HIS A 37 1.91 -5.00 -6.39
N GLN A 38 2.73 -5.01 -7.44
CA GLN A 38 3.70 -3.96 -7.71
C GLN A 38 3.07 -2.79 -8.46
N ASP A 39 2.29 -3.09 -9.49
CA ASP A 39 1.71 -2.09 -10.38
C ASP A 39 0.78 -1.14 -9.62
N ILE A 40 0.05 -1.65 -8.63
CA ILE A 40 -0.79 -0.80 -7.78
C ILE A 40 0.04 0.15 -6.92
N LEU A 41 1.23 -0.23 -6.44
CA LEU A 41 2.09 0.71 -5.71
C LEU A 41 2.64 1.77 -6.65
N ASP A 42 3.07 1.36 -7.84
CA ASP A 42 3.65 2.25 -8.85
C ASP A 42 2.61 3.28 -9.31
N GLN A 43 1.41 2.81 -9.68
CA GLN A 43 0.28 3.66 -10.06
C GLN A 43 -0.06 4.68 -8.96
N ARG A 44 0.00 4.27 -7.70
CA ARG A 44 -0.38 5.12 -6.55
C ARG A 44 0.72 6.05 -6.06
N SER A 45 1.95 5.81 -6.47
CA SER A 45 3.07 6.73 -6.31
C SER A 45 3.12 7.81 -7.38
N ALA A 46 2.50 7.58 -8.54
CA ALA A 46 2.42 8.55 -9.61
C ALA A 46 1.29 9.57 -9.35
N GLU A 47 1.57 10.84 -9.60
CA GLU A 47 0.55 11.87 -9.79
C GLU A 47 -0.14 11.67 -11.15
N ILE A 48 -1.45 11.93 -11.19
CA ILE A 48 -2.21 12.02 -12.45
C ILE A 48 -2.75 13.45 -12.54
N ALA A 49 -2.11 14.26 -13.38
CA ALA A 49 -2.44 15.68 -13.52
C ALA A 49 -3.92 15.88 -13.86
N GLY A 50 -4.61 16.72 -13.09
CA GLY A 50 -6.05 16.97 -13.23
C GLY A 50 -6.96 15.89 -12.67
N THR A 51 -6.43 14.77 -12.17
CA THR A 51 -7.22 13.70 -11.55
C THR A 51 -6.89 13.54 -10.07
N ARG A 52 -5.62 13.34 -9.71
CA ARG A 52 -5.21 13.25 -8.30
C ARG A 52 -3.72 13.45 -8.08
N PRO A 53 -3.30 13.94 -6.90
CA PRO A 53 -1.90 13.88 -6.49
C PRO A 53 -1.44 12.42 -6.29
N ALA A 54 -0.12 12.25 -6.16
CA ALA A 54 0.46 10.99 -5.68
C ALA A 54 -0.06 10.69 -4.26
N LEU A 55 -0.57 9.46 -4.05
CA LEU A 55 -0.98 8.99 -2.74
C LEU A 55 0.26 8.52 -1.95
N LEU A 56 1.14 7.78 -2.61
CA LEU A 56 2.33 7.19 -1.99
C LEU A 56 3.56 8.07 -2.25
N GLU A 57 3.94 8.85 -1.24
CA GLU A 57 5.26 9.49 -1.21
C GLU A 57 6.37 8.42 -1.14
N ILE A 58 7.58 8.76 -1.61
CA ILE A 58 8.68 7.81 -1.82
C ILE A 58 8.99 6.96 -0.58
N GLN A 59 8.99 7.54 0.64
CA GLN A 59 9.28 6.78 1.86
C GLN A 59 8.19 5.75 2.18
N LEU A 60 6.92 6.11 1.95
CA LEU A 60 5.80 5.20 2.16
C LEU A 60 5.78 4.11 1.07
N TYR A 61 6.04 4.48 -0.19
CA TYR A 61 6.17 3.54 -1.29
C TYR A 61 7.24 2.48 -1.01
N ASP A 62 8.44 2.89 -0.59
CA ASP A 62 9.55 1.98 -0.28
C ASP A 62 9.21 1.04 0.88
N ALA A 63 8.55 1.57 1.92
CA ALA A 63 8.10 0.80 3.06
C ALA A 63 7.08 -0.28 2.65
N LEU A 64 6.07 0.09 1.85
CA LEU A 64 5.07 -0.84 1.35
C LEU A 64 5.68 -1.88 0.41
N CYS A 65 6.67 -1.51 -0.41
CA CYS A 65 7.41 -2.46 -1.25
C CYS A 65 8.17 -3.51 -0.42
N GLU A 66 8.78 -3.14 0.70
CA GLU A 66 9.45 -4.11 1.59
C GLU A 66 8.43 -5.02 2.29
N ILE A 67 7.33 -4.48 2.79
CA ILE A 67 6.25 -5.27 3.41
C ILE A 67 5.64 -6.25 2.39
N LYS A 68 5.46 -5.83 1.13
CA LYS A 68 5.03 -6.70 0.02
C LYS A 68 5.97 -7.89 -0.16
N ARG A 69 7.28 -7.63 -0.24
CA ARG A 69 8.31 -8.68 -0.37
C ARG A 69 8.25 -9.65 0.80
N PHE A 70 8.08 -9.13 2.02
CA PHE A 70 7.94 -9.96 3.21
C PHE A 70 6.67 -10.81 3.19
N ARG A 71 5.53 -10.26 2.75
CA ARG A 71 4.29 -11.03 2.54
C ARG A 71 4.52 -12.23 1.61
N HIS A 72 5.20 -12.03 0.49
CA HIS A 72 5.49 -13.12 -0.43
C HIS A 72 6.34 -14.19 0.25
N LEU A 73 7.35 -13.79 1.02
CA LEU A 73 8.17 -14.73 1.81
C LEU A 73 7.31 -15.56 2.78
N VAL A 74 6.38 -14.92 3.50
CA VAL A 74 5.46 -15.60 4.43
C VAL A 74 4.57 -16.62 3.70
N ARG A 75 4.00 -16.22 2.56
CA ARG A 75 3.12 -17.08 1.74
C ARG A 75 3.85 -18.30 1.16
N HIS A 76 5.14 -18.18 0.84
CA HIS A 76 5.89 -19.27 0.20
C HIS A 76 6.65 -20.18 1.18
N LYS A 77 7.02 -19.70 2.37
CA LYS A 77 7.94 -20.43 3.26
C LYS A 77 7.34 -21.04 4.53
N TYR A 78 6.01 -20.96 4.73
CA TYR A 78 5.25 -21.56 5.84
C TYR A 78 6.09 -22.00 7.06
N GLY A 79 6.51 -21.01 7.86
CA GLY A 79 6.98 -21.18 9.25
C GLY A 79 8.39 -21.75 9.48
N PHE A 80 8.88 -22.68 8.65
CA PHE A 80 10.15 -23.37 8.95
C PHE A 80 11.42 -22.55 8.70
N ASP A 81 11.32 -21.48 7.90
CA ASP A 81 12.48 -20.73 7.38
C ASP A 81 12.37 -19.20 7.61
N LEU A 82 11.35 -18.77 8.37
CA LEU A 82 11.11 -17.36 8.69
C LEU A 82 12.07 -16.90 9.78
N LYS A 83 13.05 -16.10 9.39
CA LYS A 83 14.03 -15.56 10.34
C LYS A 83 13.37 -14.53 11.29
N PRO A 84 13.51 -14.67 12.63
CA PRO A 84 12.88 -13.79 13.61
C PRO A 84 13.17 -12.29 13.43
N ASP A 85 14.40 -11.95 13.07
CA ASP A 85 14.84 -10.58 12.74
C ASP A 85 14.00 -9.96 11.62
N LYS A 86 13.73 -10.71 10.54
CA LYS A 86 12.90 -10.23 9.43
C LYS A 86 11.46 -9.97 9.84
N VAL A 87 10.90 -10.78 10.74
CA VAL A 87 9.56 -10.56 11.30
C VAL A 87 9.52 -9.27 12.11
N VAL A 88 10.51 -9.06 12.98
CA VAL A 88 10.59 -7.85 13.83
C VAL A 88 10.80 -6.60 12.97
N THR A 89 11.72 -6.62 12.01
CA THR A 89 11.95 -5.48 11.10
C THR A 89 10.69 -5.09 10.33
N ASN A 90 9.97 -6.08 9.78
CA ASN A 90 8.74 -5.80 9.04
C ASN A 90 7.58 -5.37 9.94
N LEU A 91 7.54 -5.83 11.20
CA LEU A 91 6.56 -5.34 12.16
C LEU A 91 6.80 -3.87 12.50
N GLU A 92 8.05 -3.47 12.78
CA GLU A 92 8.37 -2.08 13.06
C GLU A 92 8.13 -1.17 11.86
N LEU A 93 8.47 -1.65 10.65
CA LEU A 93 8.15 -0.95 9.41
C LEU A 93 6.64 -0.79 9.21
N LEU A 94 5.84 -1.83 9.51
CA LEU A 94 4.39 -1.74 9.41
C LEU A 94 3.80 -0.75 10.42
N LYS A 95 4.32 -0.72 11.65
CA LYS A 95 3.87 0.21 12.70
C LYS A 95 4.06 1.68 12.32
N SER A 96 5.09 2.01 11.55
CA SER A 96 5.29 3.37 11.03
C SER A 96 4.55 3.62 9.72
N ALA A 97 4.52 2.63 8.81
CA ALA A 97 3.89 2.78 7.49
C ALA A 97 2.35 2.87 7.57
N PHE A 98 1.71 2.14 8.49
CA PHE A 98 0.25 2.10 8.56
C PHE A 98 -0.38 3.46 8.92
N PRO A 99 0.05 4.18 9.98
CA PRO A 99 -0.45 5.54 10.24
C PRO A 99 -0.16 6.49 9.07
N ALA A 100 1.05 6.43 8.49
CA ALA A 100 1.41 7.26 7.34
C ALA A 100 0.53 6.99 6.11
N PHE A 101 0.13 5.73 5.89
CA PHE A 101 -0.81 5.34 4.86
C PHE A 101 -2.22 5.91 5.10
N ILE A 102 -2.73 5.81 6.33
CA ILE A 102 -4.02 6.42 6.68
C ILE A 102 -3.99 7.93 6.46
N ASP A 103 -2.93 8.61 6.89
CA ASP A 103 -2.77 10.04 6.67
C ASP A 103 -2.71 10.37 5.16
N ALA A 104 -2.06 9.53 4.35
CA ALA A 104 -2.01 9.71 2.90
C ALA A 104 -3.39 9.57 2.25
N VAL A 105 -4.20 8.60 2.66
CA VAL A 105 -5.59 8.44 2.18
C VAL A 105 -6.45 9.65 2.57
N ILE A 106 -6.31 10.15 3.81
CA ILE A 106 -7.01 11.36 4.26
C ILE A 106 -6.57 12.59 3.47
N ARG A 107 -5.27 12.74 3.19
CA ARG A 107 -4.75 13.82 2.34
C ARG A 107 -5.33 13.77 0.94
N LEU A 108 -5.41 12.57 0.35
CA LEU A 108 -6.03 12.38 -0.96
C LEU A 108 -7.52 12.78 -0.92
N GLU A 109 -8.29 12.27 0.06
CA GLU A 109 -9.72 12.60 0.19
C GLU A 109 -9.98 14.11 0.28
N ARG A 110 -9.16 14.83 1.06
CA ARG A 110 -9.23 16.30 1.15
C ARG A 110 -8.89 16.99 -0.17
N ALA A 111 -7.84 16.52 -0.85
CA ALA A 111 -7.44 17.08 -2.14
C ALA A 111 -8.53 16.88 -3.21
N MET A 112 -9.21 15.73 -3.19
CA MET A 112 -10.30 15.41 -4.11
C MET A 112 -11.53 16.30 -3.85
N ARG A 113 -11.90 16.52 -2.59
CA ARG A 113 -13.02 17.42 -2.27
C ARG A 113 -12.78 18.88 -2.66
N ASN A 114 -11.56 19.38 -2.49
CA ASN A 114 -11.24 20.78 -2.78
C ASN A 114 -11.05 21.04 -4.29
N GLY A 115 -10.86 20.00 -5.10
CA GLY A 115 -10.72 20.11 -6.56
C GLY A 115 -12.05 20.32 -7.28
N ASP A 116 -13.17 19.89 -6.69
CA ASP A 116 -14.51 19.99 -7.28
C ASP A 116 -15.09 21.42 -7.26
N ASP A 117 -14.53 22.33 -6.45
CA ASP A 117 -15.08 23.68 -6.21
C ASP A 117 -14.67 24.73 -7.26
N HIS A 118 -13.87 24.37 -8.28
CA HIS A 118 -13.30 25.33 -9.24
C HIS A 118 -13.86 25.33 -10.66
N ASP A 119 -14.86 24.49 -10.98
CA ASP A 119 -15.48 24.42 -12.31
C ASP A 119 -16.94 24.96 -12.34
N GLY A 120 -17.25 25.96 -11.51
CA GLY A 120 -18.54 26.67 -11.45
C GLY A 120 -18.56 28.05 -12.09
#